data_AF-X0UIK1-F1
#
_entry.id   AF-X0UIK1-F1
#
_cell.length_a   1.000
_cell.length_b   1.000
_cell.length_c   1.000
_cell.angle_alpha   90.00
_cell.angle_beta   90.00
_cell.angle_gamma   90.00
#
_symmetry.space_group_name_H-M   'P 1'
#
loop_
_entity.id
_entity.type
_entity.pdbx_description
1 polymer ?
#
loop_
_entity_poly.entity_id
_entity_poly.type
_entity_poly.pdbx_seq_one_letter_code
_entity_poly.pdbx_strand_id
1 'polypeptide(L)'
;GFAKAQTEVMLYYDESNIYMGIICHDTLPGKRPVESLRRDFSFGRNDNFIAFIDTYNDRTNGFAFGISAAGAQWEGMQANGGFVSLDWDCKWRSAVTNHPDYWIAEFSIPFRSIRYRGEDMSWGINFSRMDLKSNEKSSWAPVPRQFQSADLAYTGTLVWDHPLPKSGVRFSVIPYLSGKALQDNQAGESVRFKGGAGLDAKIILSTSLNLDITINPDYSQVEVDRQQTNLDRFELFFPEKRQFFLENSDLFANLGSENIRPFFSR
;
A
#
# COMPACT_ATOMS: atom_id res chain seq x y z
N GLY A 1 21.93 -17.91 7.36
CA GLY A 1 21.65 -18.71 8.58
C GLY A 1 20.25 -18.42 9.04
N PHE A 2 19.74 -19.16 10.02
CA PHE A 2 18.44 -18.86 10.62
C PHE A 2 18.49 -17.52 11.37
N ALA A 3 17.35 -16.84 11.44
CA ALA A 3 17.17 -15.63 12.25
C ALA A 3 17.46 -15.93 13.73
N LYS A 4 18.00 -14.98 14.48
CA LYS A 4 18.05 -15.09 15.94
C LYS A 4 16.70 -14.66 16.52
N ALA A 5 16.13 -13.57 16.00
CA ALA A 5 14.79 -13.11 16.33
C ALA A 5 13.78 -13.92 15.50
N GLN A 6 13.33 -15.04 16.07
CA GLN A 6 12.37 -15.93 15.41
C GLN A 6 11.03 -15.21 15.19
N THR A 7 10.42 -15.47 14.04
CA THR A 7 9.10 -14.95 13.70
C THR A 7 8.24 -16.08 13.17
N GLU A 8 7.04 -16.20 13.71
CA GLU A 8 6.04 -17.18 13.31
C GLU A 8 4.92 -16.46 12.55
N VAL A 9 4.49 -17.06 11.44
CA VAL A 9 3.42 -16.51 10.60
C VAL A 9 2.40 -17.60 10.33
N MET A 10 1.14 -17.29 10.60
CA MET A 10 -0.02 -18.14 10.33
C MET A 10 -0.92 -17.41 9.35
N LEU A 11 -1.44 -18.14 8.37
CA LEU A 11 -2.33 -17.62 7.33
C LEU A 11 -3.66 -18.34 7.39
N TYR A 12 -4.73 -17.58 7.16
CA TYR A 12 -6.08 -18.08 7.02
C TYR A 12 -6.83 -17.20 6.02
N TYR A 13 -7.92 -17.70 5.43
CA TYR A 13 -8.79 -16.88 4.60
C TYR A 13 -10.24 -17.34 4.72
N ASP A 14 -11.15 -16.42 4.46
CA ASP A 14 -12.58 -16.69 4.30
C ASP A 14 -13.05 -16.21 2.92
N GLU A 15 -14.37 -16.10 2.69
CA GLU A 15 -14.92 -15.64 1.41
C GLU A 15 -14.58 -14.17 1.08
N SER A 16 -14.16 -13.38 2.08
CA SER A 16 -14.05 -11.92 2.00
C SER A 16 -12.64 -11.39 2.26
N ASN A 17 -11.85 -12.04 3.12
CA ASN A 17 -10.56 -11.54 3.58
C ASN A 17 -9.51 -12.64 3.71
N ILE A 18 -8.27 -12.21 3.64
CA ILE A 18 -7.08 -12.95 4.07
C ILE A 18 -6.71 -12.44 5.45
N TYR A 19 -6.36 -13.36 6.34
CA TYR A 19 -5.90 -13.09 7.69
C TYR A 19 -4.47 -13.56 7.87
N MET A 20 -3.70 -12.79 8.60
CA MET A 20 -2.34 -13.15 8.98
C MET A 20 -2.16 -12.93 10.48
N GLY A 21 -1.80 -13.98 11.21
CA GLY A 21 -1.30 -13.89 12.57
C GLY A 21 0.22 -13.91 12.54
N ILE A 22 0.87 -12.97 13.20
CA ILE A 22 2.33 -12.86 13.25
C ILE A 22 2.77 -12.76 14.69
N ILE A 23 3.74 -13.60 15.08
CA ILE A 23 4.40 -13.53 16.39
C ILE A 23 5.87 -13.24 16.14
N CYS A 24 6.33 -12.08 16.58
CA CYS A 24 7.73 -11.66 16.46
C CYS A 24 8.40 -11.73 17.82
N HIS A 25 9.29 -12.69 18.00
CA HIS A 25 10.05 -12.89 19.24
C HIS A 25 11.24 -11.94 19.30
N ASP A 26 11.44 -11.32 20.46
CA ASP A 26 12.61 -10.51 20.74
C ASP A 26 13.70 -11.36 21.40
N THR A 27 14.95 -11.07 21.08
CA THR A 27 16.11 -11.74 21.70
C THR A 27 16.73 -10.96 22.85
N LEU A 28 16.34 -9.68 22.98
CA LEU A 28 16.88 -8.75 23.98
C LEU A 28 15.72 -8.12 24.77
N PRO A 29 15.91 -7.74 26.04
CA PRO A 29 14.90 -6.97 26.78
C PRO A 29 14.87 -5.50 26.30
N GLY A 30 13.85 -4.76 26.73
CA GLY A 30 13.73 -3.32 26.48
C GLY A 30 12.71 -2.93 25.41
N LYS A 31 12.58 -1.62 25.18
CA LYS A 31 11.59 -1.06 24.24
C LYS A 31 11.99 -1.30 22.79
N ARG A 32 11.00 -1.57 21.95
CA ARG A 32 11.17 -1.68 20.48
C ARG A 32 11.31 -0.28 19.89
N PRO A 33 12.35 0.00 19.09
CA PRO A 33 12.54 1.32 18.47
C PRO A 33 11.39 1.65 17.51
N VAL A 34 10.73 2.78 17.74
CA VAL A 34 9.69 3.33 16.88
C VAL A 34 9.84 4.84 16.85
N GLU A 35 10.06 5.39 15.66
CA GLU A 35 10.19 6.83 15.42
C GLU A 35 8.82 7.48 15.17
N SER A 36 7.89 6.74 14.57
CA SER A 36 6.61 7.30 14.16
C SER A 36 5.44 6.32 14.29
N LEU A 37 4.27 6.86 14.65
CA LEU A 37 2.98 6.18 14.56
C LEU A 37 2.28 6.45 13.22
N ARG A 38 2.91 7.22 12.34
CA ARG A 38 2.35 7.59 11.04
C ARG A 38 2.38 6.38 10.10
N ARG A 39 1.32 6.22 9.30
CA ARG A 39 1.30 5.32 8.13
C ARG A 39 2.50 5.62 7.23
N ASP A 40 3.01 4.60 6.54
CA ASP A 40 4.14 4.71 5.61
C ASP A 40 5.44 5.14 6.30
N PHE A 41 5.67 4.58 7.48
CA PHE A 41 6.86 4.82 8.28
C PHE A 41 8.14 4.37 7.56
N SER A 42 9.28 4.93 7.97
CA SER A 42 10.59 4.52 7.45
C SER A 42 10.98 3.13 7.96
N PHE A 43 11.08 2.15 7.05
CA PHE A 43 11.42 0.76 7.37
C PHE A 43 12.69 0.61 8.22
N GLY A 44 13.75 1.38 7.94
CA GLY A 44 15.04 1.24 8.63
C GLY A 44 15.09 1.87 10.02
N ARG A 45 14.04 2.57 10.45
CA ARG A 45 14.00 3.32 11.72
C ARG A 45 12.93 2.84 12.69
N ASN A 46 12.17 1.84 12.29
CA ASN A 46 11.08 1.30 13.07
C ASN A 46 11.20 -0.21 13.11
N ASP A 47 11.07 -0.78 14.29
CA ASP A 47 10.92 -2.22 14.47
C ASP A 47 9.61 -2.65 13.79
N ASN A 48 9.69 -3.57 12.82
CA ASN A 48 8.57 -3.84 11.93
C ASN A 48 8.54 -5.25 11.32
N PHE A 49 7.40 -5.59 10.75
CA PHE A 49 7.19 -6.78 9.94
C PHE A 49 6.50 -6.38 8.63
N ILE A 50 6.92 -6.96 7.51
CA ILE A 50 6.31 -6.75 6.19
C ILE A 50 6.12 -8.09 5.49
N ALA A 51 4.93 -8.31 4.95
CA ALA A 51 4.61 -9.39 4.02
C ALA A 51 4.63 -8.86 2.58
N PHE A 52 5.22 -9.63 1.67
CA PHE A 52 5.22 -9.39 0.23
C PHE A 52 4.43 -10.52 -0.43
N ILE A 53 3.43 -10.16 -1.23
CA ILE A 53 2.43 -11.07 -1.77
C ILE A 53 2.36 -10.86 -3.28
N ASP A 54 2.75 -11.88 -4.03
CA ASP A 54 2.55 -11.97 -5.46
C ASP A 54 1.33 -12.87 -5.74
N THR A 55 0.21 -12.24 -6.03
CA THR A 55 -1.08 -12.89 -6.24
C THR A 55 -1.20 -13.66 -7.55
N TYR A 56 -0.26 -13.50 -8.48
CA TYR A 56 -0.23 -14.22 -9.76
C TYR A 56 0.96 -15.20 -9.85
N ASN A 57 1.87 -15.15 -8.89
CA ASN A 57 3.11 -15.92 -8.82
C ASN A 57 3.96 -15.73 -10.11
N ASP A 58 3.94 -14.52 -10.67
CA ASP A 58 4.68 -14.14 -11.88
C ASP A 58 6.04 -13.48 -11.59
N ARG A 59 6.33 -13.20 -10.31
CA ARG A 59 7.54 -12.61 -9.74
C ARG A 59 7.80 -11.16 -10.17
N THR A 60 6.80 -10.49 -10.70
CA THR A 60 6.94 -9.14 -11.25
C THR A 60 6.06 -8.13 -10.55
N ASN A 61 4.82 -8.49 -10.22
CA ASN A 61 3.86 -7.59 -9.61
C ASN A 61 3.29 -8.17 -8.33
N GLY A 62 3.04 -7.31 -7.35
CA GLY A 62 2.53 -7.77 -6.06
C GLY A 62 2.11 -6.63 -5.15
N PHE A 63 1.82 -7.00 -3.92
CA PHE A 63 1.42 -6.10 -2.85
C PHE A 63 2.30 -6.33 -1.65
N ALA A 64 2.53 -5.27 -0.89
CA ALA A 64 3.22 -5.36 0.37
C ALA A 64 2.32 -4.82 1.49
N PHE A 65 2.27 -5.53 2.61
CA PHE A 65 1.51 -5.16 3.80
C PHE A 65 2.40 -5.30 5.02
N GLY A 66 2.49 -4.23 5.80
CA GLY A 66 3.45 -4.10 6.87
C GLY A 66 2.93 -3.34 8.05
N ILE A 67 3.59 -3.54 9.18
CA ILE A 67 3.25 -2.90 10.43
C ILE A 67 4.49 -2.67 11.28
N SER A 68 4.53 -1.56 11.99
CA SER A 68 5.51 -1.36 13.06
C SER A 68 5.06 -2.03 14.36
N ALA A 69 5.99 -2.26 15.28
CA ALA A 69 5.67 -2.78 16.61
C ALA A 69 4.77 -1.83 17.45
N ALA A 70 4.55 -0.60 16.99
CA ALA A 70 3.59 0.34 17.58
C ALA A 70 2.25 0.41 16.82
N GLY A 71 2.04 -0.42 15.80
CA GLY A 71 0.78 -0.50 15.05
C GLY A 71 0.66 0.50 13.89
N ALA A 72 1.73 1.20 13.51
CA ALA A 72 1.71 2.04 12.32
C ALA A 72 1.62 1.13 11.07
N GLN A 73 0.63 1.36 10.21
CA GLN A 73 0.44 0.59 8.98
C GLN A 73 1.42 1.03 7.88
N TRP A 74 1.74 0.13 6.98
CA TRP A 74 2.60 0.35 5.82
C TRP A 74 2.09 -0.54 4.70
N GLU A 75 1.71 0.00 3.56
CA GLU A 75 1.35 -0.82 2.42
C GLU A 75 1.74 -0.18 1.11
N GLY A 76 1.79 -1.00 0.07
CA GLY A 76 2.09 -0.50 -1.25
C GLY A 76 1.96 -1.55 -2.33
N MET A 77 2.06 -1.08 -3.56
CA MET A 77 2.13 -1.93 -4.74
C MET A 77 3.58 -2.12 -5.16
N GLN A 78 3.89 -3.33 -5.63
CA GLN A 78 5.19 -3.67 -6.15
C GLN A 78 5.11 -3.91 -7.65
N ALA A 79 6.03 -3.28 -8.38
CA ALA A 79 6.19 -3.45 -9.82
C ALA A 79 7.66 -3.77 -10.13
N ASN A 80 7.91 -4.44 -11.25
CA ASN A 80 9.24 -4.88 -11.69
C ASN A 80 10.00 -5.71 -10.64
N GLY A 81 9.27 -6.41 -9.76
CA GLY A 81 9.80 -7.37 -8.79
C GLY A 81 10.52 -6.79 -7.59
N GLY A 82 10.96 -5.52 -7.57
CA GLY A 82 11.88 -5.02 -6.53
C GLY A 82 11.40 -3.86 -5.65
N PHE A 83 10.70 -2.88 -6.21
CA PHE A 83 10.38 -1.64 -5.51
C PHE A 83 8.91 -1.58 -5.08
N VAL A 84 8.67 -1.26 -3.82
CA VAL A 84 7.32 -1.02 -3.28
C VAL A 84 7.02 0.47 -3.31
N SER A 85 6.00 0.85 -4.07
CA SER A 85 5.42 2.19 -4.06
C SER A 85 4.36 2.31 -2.97
N LEU A 86 4.54 3.28 -2.08
CA LEU A 86 3.62 3.60 -0.97
C LEU A 86 2.56 4.64 -1.38
N ASP A 87 2.52 5.04 -2.65
CA ASP A 87 1.49 5.97 -3.14
C ASP A 87 0.11 5.30 -3.20
N TRP A 88 0.07 3.97 -3.15
CA TRP A 88 -1.15 3.18 -3.11
C TRP A 88 -1.56 2.87 -1.68
N ASP A 89 -2.62 3.53 -1.22
CA ASP A 89 -3.29 3.22 0.04
C ASP A 89 -4.53 2.36 -0.19
N CYS A 90 -4.72 1.35 0.66
CA CYS A 90 -5.95 0.56 0.65
C CYS A 90 -6.59 0.44 2.04
N LYS A 91 -7.88 0.10 2.06
CA LYS A 91 -8.56 -0.18 3.33
C LYS A 91 -8.29 -1.62 3.75
N TRP A 92 -7.49 -1.78 4.80
CA TRP A 92 -7.21 -3.03 5.48
C TRP A 92 -7.11 -2.78 7.00
N ARG A 93 -7.27 -3.82 7.82
CA ARG A 93 -7.23 -3.70 9.28
C ARG A 93 -6.00 -4.38 9.83
N SER A 94 -5.45 -3.79 10.88
CA SER A 94 -4.42 -4.44 11.67
C SER A 94 -4.54 -4.12 13.16
N ALA A 95 -3.99 -5.00 13.98
CA ALA A 95 -3.86 -4.86 15.42
C ALA A 95 -2.47 -5.29 15.87
N VAL A 96 -1.99 -4.69 16.95
CA VAL A 96 -0.72 -5.05 17.58
C VAL A 96 -0.89 -5.20 19.09
N THR A 97 -0.39 -6.30 19.63
CA THR A 97 -0.30 -6.53 21.07
C THR A 97 1.16 -6.71 21.46
N ASN A 98 1.63 -5.91 22.41
CA ASN A 98 3.03 -5.95 22.86
C ASN A 98 3.16 -6.75 24.16
N HIS A 99 4.12 -7.67 24.19
CA HIS A 99 4.56 -8.40 25.38
C HIS A 99 6.04 -8.05 25.68
N PRO A 100 6.57 -8.40 26.86
CA PRO A 100 7.95 -8.07 27.24
C PRO A 100 9.03 -8.68 26.31
N ASP A 101 8.76 -9.86 25.78
CA ASP A 101 9.68 -10.73 25.04
C ASP A 101 9.22 -11.05 23.62
N TYR A 102 8.00 -10.68 23.24
CA TYR A 102 7.51 -10.77 21.86
C TYR A 102 6.43 -9.73 21.59
N TRP A 103 6.05 -9.57 20.33
CA TRP A 103 4.85 -8.82 19.96
C TRP A 103 4.07 -9.57 18.90
N ILE A 104 2.76 -9.39 18.93
CA ILE A 104 1.82 -10.01 18.02
C ILE A 104 1.33 -8.93 17.06
N ALA A 105 1.26 -9.25 15.77
CA ALA A 105 0.50 -8.50 14.80
C ALA A 105 -0.58 -9.37 14.18
N GLU A 106 -1.72 -8.75 13.87
CA GLU A 106 -2.83 -9.39 13.19
C GLU A 106 -3.24 -8.55 12.00
N PHE A 107 -3.33 -9.14 10.82
CA PHE A 107 -3.78 -8.48 9.59
C PHE A 107 -5.12 -9.04 9.14
N SER A 108 -5.98 -8.19 8.62
CA SER A 108 -7.19 -8.55 7.88
C SER A 108 -7.24 -7.74 6.59
N ILE A 109 -6.95 -8.41 5.48
CA ILE A 109 -6.79 -7.84 4.14
C ILE A 109 -7.98 -8.29 3.29
N PRO A 110 -8.88 -7.38 2.91
CA PRO A 110 -10.01 -7.74 2.06
C PRO A 110 -9.55 -8.18 0.66
N PHE A 111 -10.10 -9.27 0.13
CA PHE A 111 -9.89 -9.70 -1.26
C PHE A 111 -10.32 -8.64 -2.28
N ARG A 112 -11.20 -7.71 -1.88
CA ARG A 112 -11.59 -6.57 -2.72
C ARG A 112 -10.52 -5.48 -2.83
N SER A 113 -9.58 -5.43 -1.89
CA SER A 113 -8.51 -4.45 -1.86
C SER A 113 -7.34 -4.84 -2.77
N ILE A 114 -7.21 -6.11 -3.15
CA ILE A 114 -6.13 -6.61 -4.00
C ILE A 114 -6.67 -7.27 -5.27
N ARG A 115 -5.89 -7.21 -6.35
CA ARG A 115 -6.20 -7.96 -7.57
C ARG A 115 -5.62 -9.36 -7.45
N TYR A 116 -6.39 -10.38 -7.80
CA TYR A 116 -5.97 -11.78 -7.81
C TYR A 116 -6.85 -12.57 -8.78
N ARG A 117 -6.40 -13.75 -9.21
CA ARG A 117 -7.21 -14.69 -9.99
C ARG A 117 -7.96 -15.62 -9.03
N GLY A 118 -9.29 -15.64 -9.16
CA GLY A 118 -10.13 -16.56 -8.39
C GLY A 118 -9.86 -18.01 -8.76
N GLU A 119 -10.15 -18.94 -7.85
CA GLU A 119 -9.85 -20.36 -7.97
C GLU A 119 -8.33 -20.70 -8.05
N ASP A 120 -7.45 -19.72 -7.80
CA ASP A 120 -6.03 -19.99 -7.66
C ASP A 120 -5.71 -20.83 -6.44
N MET A 121 -4.71 -21.69 -6.60
CA MET A 121 -4.22 -22.60 -5.57
C MET A 121 -2.86 -22.20 -5.00
N SER A 122 -2.20 -21.20 -5.59
CA SER A 122 -0.86 -20.81 -5.14
C SER A 122 -0.52 -19.37 -5.44
N TRP A 123 0.14 -18.70 -4.49
CA TRP A 123 0.70 -17.35 -4.63
C TRP A 123 2.20 -17.34 -4.30
N GLY A 124 2.92 -16.34 -4.79
CA GLY A 124 4.25 -16.03 -4.29
C GLY A 124 4.13 -15.29 -2.96
N ILE A 125 4.90 -15.69 -1.94
CA ILE A 125 4.94 -15.00 -0.66
C ILE A 125 6.35 -14.90 -0.09
N ASN A 126 6.63 -13.78 0.58
CA ASN A 126 7.78 -13.66 1.45
C ASN A 126 7.46 -12.77 2.65
N PHE A 127 8.25 -12.90 3.70
CA PHE A 127 8.13 -12.11 4.91
C PHE A 127 9.48 -11.48 5.23
N SER A 128 9.47 -10.25 5.74
CA SER A 128 10.65 -9.55 6.22
C SER A 128 10.39 -9.02 7.61
N ARG A 129 11.33 -9.31 8.52
CA ARG A 129 11.35 -8.79 9.88
C ARG A 129 12.55 -7.86 10.02
N MET A 130 12.32 -6.65 10.53
CA MET A 130 13.37 -5.75 11.01
C MET A 130 13.26 -5.69 12.53
N ASP A 131 14.16 -6.40 13.21
CA ASP A 131 14.35 -6.31 14.67
C ASP A 131 15.46 -5.30 14.95
N LEU A 132 15.07 -4.08 15.33
CA LEU A 132 16.04 -3.03 15.63
C LEU A 132 16.68 -3.17 17.00
N LYS A 133 16.16 -4.04 17.89
CA LYS A 133 16.80 -4.29 19.19
C LYS A 133 18.11 -5.04 19.01
N SER A 134 18.12 -6.06 18.16
CA SER A 134 19.33 -6.83 17.82
C SER A 134 20.02 -6.36 16.53
N ASN A 135 19.46 -5.35 15.85
CA ASN A 135 19.90 -4.87 14.53
C ASN A 135 19.94 -6.01 13.50
N GLU A 136 18.89 -6.84 13.50
CA GLU A 136 18.74 -7.99 12.64
C GLU A 136 17.63 -7.74 11.61
N LYS A 137 17.98 -7.99 10.33
CA LYS A 137 17.00 -8.12 9.25
C LYS A 137 16.95 -9.57 8.82
N SER A 138 15.75 -10.16 8.83
CA SER A 138 15.54 -11.55 8.45
C SER A 138 14.39 -11.68 7.45
N SER A 139 14.40 -12.77 6.68
CA SER A 139 13.33 -13.14 5.75
C SER A 139 12.98 -14.61 5.88
N TRP A 140 11.75 -14.96 5.49
CA TRP A 140 11.30 -16.35 5.49
C TRP A 140 11.88 -17.14 4.32
N ALA A 141 11.65 -16.67 3.08
CA ALA A 141 12.30 -17.25 1.91
C ALA A 141 13.74 -16.74 1.78
N PRO A 142 14.69 -17.58 1.33
CA PRO A 142 16.08 -17.16 1.18
C PRO A 142 16.24 -16.07 0.11
N VAL A 143 16.70 -14.90 0.51
CA VAL A 143 17.03 -13.78 -0.40
C VAL A 143 18.54 -13.53 -0.37
N PRO A 144 19.25 -13.51 -1.51
CA PRO A 144 20.66 -13.17 -1.53
C PRO A 144 20.89 -11.75 -1.01
N ARG A 145 21.98 -11.52 -0.26
CA ARG A 145 22.26 -10.25 0.44
C ARG A 145 22.31 -8.99 -0.46
N GLN A 146 22.54 -9.18 -1.76
CA GLN A 146 22.58 -8.10 -2.74
C GLN A 146 21.19 -7.61 -3.16
N PHE A 147 20.14 -8.38 -2.88
CA PHE A 147 18.75 -8.05 -3.20
C PHE A 147 17.99 -7.54 -1.97
N GLN A 148 16.94 -6.78 -2.21
CA GLN A 148 16.03 -6.34 -1.16
C GLN A 148 15.17 -7.53 -0.72
N SER A 149 14.80 -7.58 0.56
CA SER A 149 13.87 -8.60 1.08
C SER A 149 12.49 -8.55 0.44
N ALA A 150 12.15 -7.45 -0.21
CA ALA A 150 10.93 -7.28 -0.98
C ALA A 150 10.95 -8.01 -2.32
N ASP A 151 12.11 -8.46 -2.81
CA ASP A 151 12.25 -8.94 -4.17
C ASP A 151 11.39 -10.18 -4.45
N LEU A 152 10.40 -10.02 -5.33
CA LEU A 152 9.43 -11.06 -5.69
C LEU A 152 10.06 -12.22 -6.44
N ALA A 153 11.25 -12.05 -7.02
CA ALA A 153 11.99 -13.15 -7.66
C ALA A 153 12.39 -14.25 -6.67
N TYR A 154 12.46 -13.91 -5.37
CA TYR A 154 12.89 -14.79 -4.29
C TYR A 154 11.77 -15.15 -3.31
N THR A 155 10.50 -14.92 -3.69
CA THR A 155 9.38 -15.40 -2.87
C THR A 155 9.35 -16.92 -2.84
N GLY A 156 8.96 -17.49 -1.69
CA GLY A 156 8.51 -18.87 -1.64
C GLY A 156 7.11 -19.00 -2.23
N THR A 157 6.60 -20.23 -2.29
CA THR A 157 5.24 -20.49 -2.80
C THR A 157 4.32 -20.80 -1.64
N LEU A 158 3.30 -19.95 -1.46
CA LEU A 158 2.14 -20.24 -0.63
C LEU A 158 1.22 -21.16 -1.43
N VAL A 159 0.84 -22.29 -0.84
CA VAL A 159 -0.15 -23.21 -1.42
C VAL A 159 -1.39 -23.17 -0.53
N TRP A 160 -2.52 -22.81 -1.12
CA TRP A 160 -3.81 -22.80 -0.43
C TRP A 160 -4.34 -24.23 -0.30
N ASP A 161 -5.02 -24.50 0.81
CA ASP A 161 -5.68 -25.77 1.08
C ASP A 161 -6.91 -25.99 0.19
N HIS A 162 -7.61 -24.90 -0.16
CA HIS A 162 -8.70 -24.89 -1.12
C HIS A 162 -8.50 -23.77 -2.17
N PRO A 163 -9.21 -23.84 -3.31
CA PRO A 163 -9.18 -22.76 -4.29
C PRO A 163 -9.67 -21.45 -3.65
N LEU A 164 -9.03 -20.35 -3.98
CA LEU A 164 -9.45 -19.04 -3.53
C LEU A 164 -10.87 -18.69 -4.03
N PRO A 165 -11.64 -17.89 -3.27
CA PRO A 165 -12.96 -17.46 -3.69
C PRO A 165 -12.91 -16.78 -5.06
N LYS A 166 -14.01 -16.86 -5.81
CA LYS A 166 -14.09 -16.20 -7.12
C LYS A 166 -13.98 -14.69 -6.93
N SER A 167 -13.05 -14.07 -7.65
CA SER A 167 -12.99 -12.61 -7.78
C SER A 167 -14.22 -12.14 -8.57
N GLY A 168 -15.31 -11.82 -7.87
CA GLY A 168 -16.53 -11.27 -8.47
C GLY A 168 -16.36 -9.82 -8.96
N VAL A 169 -17.45 -9.26 -9.50
CA VAL A 169 -17.51 -7.83 -9.87
C VAL A 169 -17.36 -6.99 -8.61
N ARG A 170 -16.35 -6.12 -8.57
CA ARG A 170 -16.14 -5.17 -7.47
C ARG A 170 -16.56 -3.79 -7.92
N PHE A 171 -17.36 -3.10 -7.11
CA PHE A 171 -17.71 -1.71 -7.37
C PHE A 171 -17.55 -0.85 -6.13
N SER A 172 -17.14 0.39 -6.34
CA SER A 172 -17.05 1.44 -5.33
C SER A 172 -17.82 2.65 -5.84
N VAL A 173 -18.60 3.29 -4.96
CA VAL A 173 -19.30 4.54 -5.25
C VAL A 173 -18.92 5.55 -4.18
N ILE A 174 -18.44 6.71 -4.62
CA ILE A 174 -17.89 7.77 -3.78
C ILE A 174 -18.66 9.06 -4.10
N PRO A 175 -19.78 9.32 -3.41
CA PRO A 175 -20.48 10.59 -3.55
C PRO A 175 -19.73 11.69 -2.79
N TYR A 176 -19.78 12.92 -3.30
CA TYR A 176 -19.26 14.09 -2.60
C TYR A 176 -20.16 15.31 -2.74
N LEU A 177 -20.08 16.18 -1.74
CA LEU A 177 -20.71 17.50 -1.68
C LEU A 177 -19.62 18.52 -1.40
N SER A 178 -19.62 19.64 -2.13
CA SER A 178 -18.70 20.76 -1.90
C SER A 178 -19.45 22.07 -1.77
N GLY A 179 -18.89 23.00 -0.99
CA GLY A 179 -19.44 24.32 -0.76
C GLY A 179 -18.32 25.34 -0.69
N LYS A 180 -18.46 26.44 -1.43
CA LYS A 180 -17.51 27.56 -1.44
C LYS A 180 -18.25 28.85 -1.11
N ALA A 181 -17.68 29.65 -0.23
CA ALA A 181 -18.12 31.00 0.07
C ALA A 181 -16.99 31.95 -0.33
N LEU A 182 -17.26 32.83 -1.30
CA LEU A 182 -16.33 33.87 -1.73
C LEU A 182 -16.87 35.23 -1.31
N GLN A 183 -16.04 36.04 -0.67
CA GLN A 183 -16.39 37.40 -0.27
C GLN A 183 -15.28 38.34 -0.75
N ASP A 184 -15.65 39.30 -1.60
CA ASP A 184 -14.76 40.37 -2.01
C ASP A 184 -14.92 41.56 -1.05
N ASN A 185 -13.97 41.67 -0.12
CA ASN A 185 -13.96 42.73 0.89
C ASN A 185 -13.50 44.10 0.35
N GLN A 186 -12.90 44.16 -0.84
CA GLN A 186 -12.48 45.42 -1.48
C GLN A 186 -13.57 46.00 -2.37
N ALA A 187 -14.34 45.14 -3.05
CA ALA A 187 -15.49 45.55 -3.85
C ALA A 187 -16.79 45.74 -3.04
N GLY A 188 -16.80 45.36 -1.76
CA GLY A 188 -17.98 45.46 -0.90
C GLY A 188 -19.12 44.51 -1.29
N GLU A 189 -18.79 43.40 -1.95
CA GLU A 189 -19.78 42.44 -2.43
C GLU A 189 -20.30 41.52 -1.31
N SER A 190 -21.55 41.08 -1.45
CA SER A 190 -22.14 40.06 -0.59
C SER A 190 -21.48 38.69 -0.81
N VAL A 191 -21.47 37.86 0.23
CA VAL A 191 -20.91 36.51 0.18
C VAL A 191 -21.58 35.70 -0.93
N ARG A 192 -20.80 35.27 -1.92
CA ARG A 192 -21.24 34.38 -3.00
C ARG A 192 -21.06 32.93 -2.56
N PHE A 193 -22.16 32.22 -2.43
CA PHE A 193 -22.16 30.79 -2.16
C PHE A 193 -22.22 29.99 -3.46
N LYS A 194 -21.33 29.02 -3.62
CA LYS A 194 -21.35 28.03 -4.70
C LYS A 194 -21.34 26.63 -4.09
N GLY A 195 -22.39 25.88 -4.33
CA GLY A 195 -22.46 24.45 -4.01
C GLY A 195 -22.06 23.59 -5.19
N GLY A 196 -21.52 22.41 -4.91
CA GLY A 196 -21.22 21.36 -5.88
C GLY A 196 -21.63 19.99 -5.31
N ALA A 197 -22.00 19.09 -6.19
CA ALA A 197 -22.23 17.69 -5.86
C ALA A 197 -21.76 16.85 -7.04
N GLY A 198 -21.11 15.74 -6.75
CA GLY A 198 -20.66 14.80 -7.76
C GLY A 198 -20.56 13.39 -7.21
N LEU A 199 -20.21 12.48 -8.10
CA LEU A 199 -20.17 11.06 -7.82
C LEU A 199 -19.08 10.42 -8.67
N ASP A 200 -18.19 9.69 -8.00
CA ASP A 200 -17.24 8.81 -8.66
C ASP A 200 -17.66 7.36 -8.44
N ALA A 201 -17.63 6.57 -9.50
CA ALA A 201 -17.90 5.15 -9.47
C ALA A 201 -16.77 4.40 -10.16
N LYS A 202 -16.28 3.35 -9.50
CA LYS A 202 -15.26 2.46 -10.01
C LYS A 202 -15.80 1.04 -10.05
N ILE A 203 -15.72 0.39 -11.19
CA ILE A 203 -16.25 -0.96 -11.42
C ILE A 203 -15.15 -1.82 -12.03
N ILE A 204 -14.73 -2.85 -11.31
CA ILE A 204 -13.76 -3.86 -11.77
C ILE A 204 -14.58 -5.01 -12.36
N LEU A 205 -14.57 -5.11 -13.70
CA LEU A 205 -15.34 -6.12 -14.45
C LEU A 205 -14.57 -7.45 -14.54
N SER A 206 -13.25 -7.39 -14.65
CA SER A 206 -12.35 -8.55 -14.65
C SER A 206 -10.98 -8.18 -14.06
N THR A 207 -10.05 -9.13 -13.98
CA THR A 207 -8.65 -8.85 -13.59
C THR A 207 -7.91 -7.93 -14.56
N SER A 208 -8.41 -7.77 -15.79
CA SER A 208 -7.80 -6.99 -16.86
C SER A 208 -8.65 -5.80 -17.33
N LEU A 209 -9.86 -5.61 -16.78
CA LEU A 209 -10.79 -4.57 -17.22
C LEU A 209 -11.41 -3.84 -16.03
N ASN A 210 -11.14 -2.53 -15.97
CA ASN A 210 -11.77 -1.59 -15.05
C ASN A 210 -12.57 -0.54 -15.83
N LEU A 211 -13.65 -0.08 -15.22
CA LEU A 211 -14.49 1.00 -15.70
C LEU A 211 -14.59 2.05 -14.60
N ASP A 212 -14.04 3.23 -14.86
CA ASP A 212 -14.16 4.39 -13.99
C ASP A 212 -15.13 5.41 -14.61
N ILE A 213 -16.09 5.88 -13.81
CA ILE A 213 -17.14 6.81 -14.21
C ILE A 213 -17.14 7.96 -13.21
N THR A 214 -17.04 9.19 -13.70
CA THR A 214 -17.09 10.39 -12.88
C THR A 214 -18.20 11.31 -13.37
N ILE A 215 -19.06 11.75 -12.44
CA ILE A 215 -20.14 12.70 -12.68
C ILE A 215 -19.84 13.99 -11.91
N ASN A 216 -19.85 15.12 -12.63
CA ASN A 216 -19.58 16.47 -12.11
C ASN A 216 -18.22 16.66 -11.41
N PRO A 217 -17.08 16.25 -12.00
CA PRO A 217 -15.76 16.26 -11.35
C PRO A 217 -15.42 17.60 -10.67
N ASP A 218 -15.07 17.55 -9.38
CA ASP A 218 -14.56 18.71 -8.63
C ASP A 218 -13.04 18.81 -8.75
N TYR A 219 -12.58 19.56 -9.76
CA TYR A 219 -11.15 19.85 -9.97
C TYR A 219 -10.52 20.74 -8.90
N SER A 220 -11.29 21.20 -7.91
CA SER A 220 -10.77 22.11 -6.88
C SER A 220 -10.31 21.43 -5.60
N GLN A 221 -10.49 20.12 -5.49
CA GLN A 221 -10.00 19.27 -4.39
C GLN A 221 -8.79 18.41 -4.80
N VAL A 222 -8.23 18.62 -6.00
CA VAL A 222 -6.90 18.08 -6.30
C VAL A 222 -5.93 18.80 -5.37
N GLU A 223 -5.16 18.07 -4.57
CA GLU A 223 -4.09 18.61 -3.72
C GLU A 223 -3.02 19.27 -4.61
N VAL A 224 -3.27 20.47 -5.09
CA VAL A 224 -2.27 21.36 -5.69
C VAL A 224 -2.04 22.47 -4.68
N ASP A 225 -1.03 22.28 -3.83
CA ASP A 225 -0.08 23.31 -3.41
C ASP A 225 0.65 22.90 -2.11
N ARG A 226 1.74 22.14 -2.25
CA ARG A 226 2.95 22.59 -1.54
C ARG A 226 3.57 23.64 -2.44
N GLN A 227 3.39 24.93 -2.10
CA GLN A 227 4.23 25.98 -2.67
C GLN A 227 5.68 25.66 -2.32
N GLN A 228 6.41 25.03 -3.26
CA GLN A 228 7.86 25.08 -3.27
C GLN A 228 8.23 26.15 -4.29
N THR A 229 8.88 27.21 -3.82
CA THR A 229 9.63 28.13 -4.69
C THR A 229 10.74 27.34 -5.37
N ASN A 230 10.48 26.85 -6.58
CA ASN A 230 11.50 26.28 -7.43
C ASN A 230 12.19 27.42 -8.18
N LEU A 231 13.49 27.59 -7.92
CA LEU A 231 14.35 28.58 -8.59
C LEU A 231 15.18 27.93 -9.71
N ASP A 232 14.94 26.66 -10.03
CA ASP A 232 15.61 25.89 -11.08
C ASP A 232 14.72 25.74 -12.33
N ARG A 233 15.33 25.38 -13.47
CA ARG A 233 14.69 25.30 -14.80
C ARG A 233 13.96 23.97 -15.08
N PHE A 234 13.83 23.11 -14.08
CA PHE A 234 13.16 21.81 -14.20
C PHE A 234 11.80 21.85 -13.49
N GLU A 235 10.79 21.19 -14.07
CA GLU A 235 9.44 21.13 -13.49
C GLU A 235 9.44 20.39 -12.14
N LEU A 236 8.66 20.89 -11.18
CA LEU A 236 8.43 20.19 -9.92
C LEU A 236 7.52 18.98 -10.18
N PHE A 237 8.04 17.78 -9.92
CA PHE A 237 7.25 16.56 -9.97
C PHE A 237 6.47 16.40 -8.66
N PHE A 238 5.15 16.55 -8.72
CA PHE A 238 4.29 16.15 -7.61
C PHE A 238 3.95 14.66 -7.72
N PRO A 239 3.98 13.90 -6.62
CA PRO A 239 3.42 12.54 -6.62
C PRO A 239 1.94 12.62 -6.97
N GLU A 240 1.51 11.87 -8.00
CA GLU A 240 0.09 11.74 -8.36
C GLU A 240 -0.63 10.98 -7.25
N LYS A 241 -1.74 11.53 -6.74
CA LYS A 241 -2.48 10.99 -5.60
C LYS A 241 -3.93 10.62 -5.93
N ARG A 242 -4.40 10.94 -7.13
CA ARG A 242 -5.75 10.57 -7.55
C ARG A 242 -5.81 9.07 -7.79
N GLN A 243 -6.71 8.38 -7.10
CA GLN A 243 -6.89 6.92 -7.20
C GLN A 243 -7.07 6.40 -8.63
N PHE A 244 -7.64 7.22 -9.53
CA PHE A 244 -7.80 6.91 -10.94
C PHE A 244 -6.46 6.71 -11.68
N PHE A 245 -5.44 7.51 -11.38
CA PHE A 245 -4.14 7.47 -12.05
C PHE A 245 -3.13 6.55 -11.36
N LEU A 246 -3.38 6.18 -10.11
CA LEU A 246 -2.50 5.29 -9.33
C LEU A 246 -2.61 3.83 -9.80
N GLU A 247 -3.82 3.33 -10.03
CA GLU A 247 -4.02 1.99 -10.55
C GLU A 247 -3.66 1.92 -12.04
N ASN A 248 -2.66 1.11 -12.39
CA ASN A 248 -2.01 1.02 -13.71
C ASN A 248 -0.90 2.06 -13.96
N SER A 249 -0.50 2.86 -12.96
CA SER A 249 0.69 3.71 -13.07
C SER A 249 1.95 2.89 -13.33
N ASP A 250 2.03 1.65 -12.84
CA ASP A 250 3.09 0.68 -13.11
C ASP A 250 3.31 0.42 -14.61
N LEU A 251 2.24 0.45 -15.43
CA LEU A 251 2.31 0.24 -16.88
C LEU A 251 2.89 1.45 -17.65
N PHE A 252 2.85 2.65 -17.06
CA PHE A 252 3.21 3.89 -17.75
C PHE A 252 4.27 4.74 -17.05
N ALA A 253 4.52 4.54 -15.75
CA ALA A 253 5.41 5.37 -14.93
C ALA A 253 6.90 5.10 -15.20
N ASN A 254 7.23 3.95 -15.78
CA ASN A 254 8.61 3.50 -16.03
C ASN A 254 9.00 3.48 -17.53
N LEU A 255 8.20 4.10 -18.40
CA LEU A 255 8.54 4.28 -19.81
C LEU A 255 9.47 5.49 -19.97
N GLY A 256 10.78 5.30 -19.75
CA GLY A 256 11.78 6.34 -19.92
C GLY A 256 12.82 6.40 -18.79
N SER A 257 13.51 7.52 -18.65
CA SER A 257 14.31 7.81 -17.45
C SER A 257 13.41 8.28 -16.30
N GLU A 258 13.88 8.29 -15.04
CA GLU A 258 13.12 8.76 -13.86
C GLU A 258 12.42 10.11 -14.04
N ASN A 259 12.91 10.94 -14.98
CA ASN A 259 12.39 12.27 -15.30
C ASN A 259 11.42 12.32 -16.50
N ILE A 260 11.10 11.18 -17.12
CA ILE A 260 10.24 11.10 -18.30
C ILE A 260 9.11 10.13 -18.00
N ARG A 261 7.99 10.67 -17.50
CA ARG A 261 6.72 9.95 -17.40
C ARG A 261 5.86 10.36 -18.60
N PRO A 262 5.48 9.43 -19.50
CA PRO A 262 4.68 9.75 -20.69
C PRO A 262 3.24 10.17 -20.39
N PHE A 263 2.78 10.03 -19.13
CA PHE A 263 1.50 10.55 -18.71
C PHE A 263 1.69 11.58 -17.59
N PHE A 264 1.20 12.81 -17.86
CA PHE A 264 1.19 13.93 -16.93
C PHE A 264 -0.23 14.48 -16.90
N SER A 265 -0.79 14.60 -15.70
CA SER A 265 -2.06 15.25 -15.45
C SER A 265 -1.76 16.57 -14.73
N ARG A 266 -2.25 17.70 -15.27
CA ARG A 266 -2.26 18.97 -14.54
C ARG A 266 -3.29 18.96 -13.42
#